data_AF-A0A6P0Y2Y0-F1
#
_entry.id   AF-A0A6P0Y2Y0-F1
#
_cell.length_a   1.000
_cell.length_b   1.000
_cell.length_c   1.000
_cell.angle_alpha   90.00
_cell.angle_beta   90.00
_cell.angle_gamma   90.00
#
_symmetry.space_group_name_H-M   'P 1'
#
loop_
_entity.id
_entity.type
_entity.pdbx_description
1 polymer ?
#
loop_
_entity_poly.entity_id
_entity_poly.type
_entity_poly.pdbx_seq_one_letter_code
_entity_poly.pdbx_strand_id
1 'polypeptide(L)'
;LAVTFPTIASAISLADYNLVVFEDLDSNSEVEGNAFIGGDLLGSSSNYCIKCSPGGSFVPFDGVGLKVVGDIEGNPKQVNNGADLEYGGNLNSIVNTNGGGSKSQNSDLVNEFNELKNFLTDTSEDLSGLTANSTVVTPGQQPGAVRFNSSGEEIAIFNVDAADLFSNKTQQIELNLNGSGTAIINVSGTSVNWNQGNMVGGLVGDSVQQNVLWNFYEAETLNFSNAFHGSLLAPLAHLTNNTEVEGSVVVKSFNQRGEVHLPVFNGTLPEVLSEGPRRVPEPSTLLGLTSVFGLGFLFKRKH
;
A
#
# COMPACT_ATOMS: atom_id res chain seq x y z
N LEU A 1 38.93 9.41 16.51
CA LEU A 1 38.35 8.63 15.40
C LEU A 1 36.98 8.17 15.88
N ALA A 2 35.90 8.85 15.47
CA ALA A 2 34.55 8.37 15.73
C ALA A 2 34.15 7.53 14.51
N VAL A 3 33.92 6.24 14.73
CA VAL A 3 33.32 5.37 13.72
C VAL A 3 31.83 5.70 13.72
N THR A 4 31.39 6.46 12.73
CA THR A 4 29.97 6.67 12.46
C THR A 4 29.46 5.47 11.67
N PHE A 5 28.54 4.71 12.26
CA PHE A 5 27.74 3.76 11.50
C PHE A 5 26.74 4.55 10.64
N PRO A 6 26.56 4.20 9.35
CA PRO A 6 25.45 4.75 8.58
C PRO A 6 24.14 4.22 9.19
N THR A 7 23.31 5.12 9.70
CA THR A 7 21.89 4.88 9.90
C THR A 7 21.25 4.67 8.53
N ILE A 8 20.81 3.45 8.24
CA ILE A 8 20.13 3.12 6.98
C ILE A 8 18.74 3.78 7.04
N ALA A 9 18.52 4.77 6.18
CA ALA A 9 17.18 5.24 5.84
C ALA A 9 16.40 4.08 5.22
N SER A 10 15.22 3.74 5.75
CA SER A 10 14.33 2.81 5.07
C SER A 10 13.63 3.55 3.94
N ALA A 11 13.75 3.04 2.71
CA ALA A 11 12.94 3.50 1.60
C ALA A 11 11.49 3.02 1.82
N ILE A 12 10.51 3.87 1.56
CA ILE A 12 9.10 3.46 1.58
C ILE A 12 8.85 2.57 0.35
N SER A 13 8.15 1.45 0.54
CA SER A 13 7.92 0.44 -0.50
C SER A 13 6.43 0.09 -0.66
N LEU A 14 6.07 -0.54 -1.78
CA LEU A 14 4.75 -1.16 -2.00
C LEU A 14 4.39 -2.21 -0.92
N ALA A 15 5.38 -2.74 -0.19
CA ALA A 15 5.19 -3.73 0.87
C ALA A 15 4.75 -3.11 2.21
N ASP A 16 4.89 -1.80 2.37
CA ASP A 16 4.76 -1.17 3.68
C ASP A 16 3.29 -0.90 4.06
N TYR A 17 2.39 -0.90 3.07
CA TYR A 17 0.98 -0.57 3.23
C TYR A 17 0.06 -1.58 2.59
N ASN A 18 -1.02 -1.93 3.30
CA ASN A 18 -2.11 -2.72 2.73
C ASN A 18 -3.06 -1.84 1.90
N LEU A 19 -3.24 -0.57 2.30
CA LEU A 19 -4.05 0.40 1.57
C LEU A 19 -3.39 1.78 1.52
N VAL A 20 -3.29 2.37 0.33
CA VAL A 20 -2.91 3.76 0.11
C VAL A 20 -3.94 4.42 -0.79
N VAL A 21 -4.48 5.57 -0.36
CA VAL A 21 -5.47 6.35 -1.12
C VAL A 21 -4.99 7.79 -1.25
N PHE A 22 -4.82 8.30 -2.47
CA PHE A 22 -4.18 9.62 -2.71
C PHE A 22 -5.03 10.82 -2.33
N GLU A 23 -6.34 10.66 -2.44
CA GLU A 23 -7.37 11.62 -2.07
C GLU A 23 -8.26 10.92 -1.03
N ASP A 24 -9.58 10.97 -1.21
CA ASP A 24 -10.53 10.55 -0.18
C ASP A 24 -10.83 9.04 -0.22
N LEU A 25 -11.00 8.49 0.98
CA LEU A 25 -11.51 7.14 1.22
C LEU A 25 -12.91 7.24 1.83
N ASP A 26 -13.93 6.79 1.11
CA ASP A 26 -15.27 6.54 1.66
C ASP A 26 -15.41 5.04 1.94
N SER A 27 -15.42 4.65 3.22
CA SER A 27 -15.45 3.25 3.62
C SER A 27 -16.64 2.89 4.52
N ASN A 28 -17.13 1.67 4.35
CA ASN A 28 -18.01 0.98 5.28
C ASN A 28 -17.54 -0.45 5.59
N SER A 29 -16.24 -0.71 5.39
CA SER A 29 -15.65 -2.05 5.38
C SER A 29 -14.34 -2.06 6.17
N GLU A 30 -13.48 -3.05 5.93
CA GLU A 30 -12.31 -3.33 6.76
C GLU A 30 -11.01 -3.42 5.94
N VAL A 31 -9.90 -3.08 6.59
CA VAL A 31 -8.54 -3.27 6.08
C VAL A 31 -7.75 -4.11 7.09
N GLU A 32 -7.21 -5.24 6.63
CA GLU A 32 -6.47 -6.18 7.48
C GLU A 32 -5.17 -5.61 8.03
N GLY A 33 -4.37 -5.01 7.16
CA GLY A 33 -3.15 -4.31 7.51
C GLY A 33 -3.36 -2.82 7.80
N ASN A 34 -2.28 -2.07 7.64
CA ASN A 34 -2.27 -0.62 7.82
C ASN A 34 -2.75 0.13 6.57
N ALA A 35 -3.23 1.36 6.77
CA ALA A 35 -3.70 2.23 5.71
C ALA A 35 -3.12 3.66 5.80
N PHE A 36 -2.86 4.28 4.64
CA PHE A 36 -2.45 5.68 4.53
C PHE A 36 -3.34 6.45 3.53
N ILE A 37 -4.16 7.35 4.06
CA ILE A 37 -5.12 8.15 3.30
C ILE A 37 -4.58 9.58 3.19
N GLY A 38 -4.45 10.08 1.95
CA GLY A 38 -3.92 11.40 1.63
C GLY A 38 -4.94 12.54 1.67
N GLY A 39 -6.22 12.21 1.52
CA GLY A 39 -7.34 13.12 1.74
C GLY A 39 -8.11 12.79 3.02
N ASP A 40 -9.42 12.90 2.95
CA ASP A 40 -10.33 12.69 4.07
C ASP A 40 -10.72 11.21 4.19
N LEU A 41 -10.92 10.75 5.43
CA LEU A 41 -11.52 9.46 5.74
C LEU A 41 -13.00 9.66 6.07
N LEU A 42 -13.86 9.25 5.14
CA LEU A 42 -15.29 9.45 5.15
C LEU A 42 -16.08 8.15 5.40
N GLY A 43 -17.41 8.23 5.28
CA GLY A 43 -18.29 7.06 5.21
C GLY A 43 -18.82 6.54 6.55
N SER A 44 -19.25 5.28 6.52
CA SER A 44 -19.83 4.58 7.67
C SER A 44 -18.74 4.09 8.63
N SER A 45 -19.07 3.19 9.55
CA SER A 45 -18.06 2.57 10.40
C SER A 45 -17.12 1.73 9.56
N SER A 46 -15.82 1.82 9.82
CA SER A 46 -14.79 1.01 9.16
C SER A 46 -13.68 0.60 10.14
N ASN A 47 -12.99 -0.48 9.80
CA ASN A 47 -11.97 -1.10 10.65
C ASN A 47 -10.62 -1.14 9.95
N TYR A 48 -9.55 -0.87 10.69
CA TYR A 48 -8.18 -0.88 10.20
C TYR A 48 -7.30 -1.70 11.12
N CYS A 49 -6.22 -2.25 10.56
CA CYS A 49 -5.26 -3.06 11.28
C CYS A 49 -5.87 -4.28 11.98
N ILE A 50 -6.96 -4.86 11.45
CA ILE A 50 -7.69 -5.96 12.12
C ILE A 50 -6.88 -7.26 12.24
N LYS A 51 -5.82 -7.42 11.41
CA LYS A 51 -4.85 -8.52 11.49
C LYS A 51 -3.41 -8.07 11.76
N CYS A 52 -3.18 -6.81 12.09
CA CYS A 52 -1.88 -6.37 12.61
C CYS A 52 -1.55 -7.11 13.90
N SER A 53 -0.31 -7.57 14.05
CA SER A 53 0.12 -8.25 15.26
C SER A 53 1.58 -7.92 15.55
N PRO A 54 1.92 -7.38 16.74
CA PRO A 54 3.30 -7.29 17.18
C PRO A 54 3.96 -8.68 17.15
N GLY A 55 4.88 -8.91 16.20
CA GLY A 55 5.54 -10.21 15.97
C GLY A 55 4.72 -11.26 15.21
N GLY A 56 3.61 -10.88 14.56
CA GLY A 56 2.82 -11.76 13.67
C GLY A 56 3.13 -11.54 12.18
N SER A 57 2.25 -12.04 11.29
CA SER A 57 2.46 -12.05 9.83
C SER A 57 2.50 -10.66 9.18
N PHE A 58 1.95 -9.63 9.82
CA PHE A 58 2.03 -8.25 9.38
C PHE A 58 2.22 -7.31 10.57
N VAL A 59 3.26 -6.48 10.50
CA VAL A 59 3.59 -5.44 11.48
C VAL A 59 3.65 -4.12 10.71
N PRO A 60 2.82 -3.12 11.05
CA PRO A 60 2.97 -1.79 10.46
C PRO A 60 4.40 -1.30 10.69
N PHE A 61 5.05 -0.82 9.62
CA PHE A 61 6.48 -0.51 9.59
C PHE A 61 6.93 0.41 10.76
N ASP A 62 6.07 1.32 11.19
CA ASP A 62 6.29 2.29 12.26
C ASP A 62 5.31 2.16 13.44
N GLY A 63 4.53 1.07 13.50
CA GLY A 63 3.51 0.85 14.51
C GLY A 63 2.18 1.58 14.27
N VAL A 64 2.07 2.38 13.22
CA VAL A 64 0.86 3.13 12.89
C VAL A 64 -0.06 2.29 12.01
N GLY A 65 -1.25 1.98 12.53
CA GLY A 65 -2.25 1.19 11.82
C GLY A 65 -3.11 2.01 10.85
N LEU A 66 -3.24 3.31 11.11
CA LEU A 66 -3.98 4.22 10.25
C LEU A 66 -3.33 5.60 10.25
N LYS A 67 -3.01 6.10 9.06
CA LYS A 67 -2.60 7.49 8.83
C LYS A 67 -3.62 8.18 7.94
N VAL A 68 -4.07 9.37 8.34
CA VAL A 68 -4.99 10.20 7.54
C VAL A 68 -4.46 11.63 7.47
N VAL A 69 -4.09 12.10 6.29
CA VAL A 69 -3.59 13.48 6.13
C VAL A 69 -4.71 14.50 6.34
N GLY A 70 -5.91 14.24 5.80
CA GLY A 70 -7.08 15.11 5.93
C GLY A 70 -7.88 14.89 7.21
N ASP A 71 -9.18 15.19 7.13
CA ASP A 71 -10.15 15.06 8.22
C ASP A 71 -10.67 13.61 8.34
N ILE A 72 -11.02 13.20 9.57
CA ILE A 72 -11.70 11.93 9.83
C ILE A 72 -13.15 12.22 10.19
N GLU A 73 -14.08 11.77 9.34
CA GLU A 73 -15.49 12.13 9.41
C GLU A 73 -16.44 10.92 9.44
N GLY A 74 -17.74 11.21 9.60
CA GLY A 74 -18.81 10.22 9.54
C GLY A 74 -18.93 9.36 10.81
N ASN A 75 -19.19 8.07 10.62
CA ASN A 75 -19.41 7.13 11.72
C ASN A 75 -18.10 6.62 12.35
N PRO A 76 -18.15 5.93 13.51
CA PRO A 76 -16.95 5.56 14.25
C PRO A 76 -15.94 4.72 13.46
N LYS A 77 -14.65 5.02 13.63
CA LYS A 77 -13.53 4.29 13.00
C LYS A 77 -12.79 3.46 14.04
N GLN A 78 -12.42 2.23 13.71
CA GLN A 78 -11.69 1.34 14.61
C GLN A 78 -10.26 1.12 14.09
N VAL A 79 -9.27 1.43 14.92
CA VAL A 79 -7.87 1.06 14.70
C VAL A 79 -7.55 -0.04 15.72
N ASN A 80 -7.16 -1.22 15.25
CA ASN A 80 -7.16 -2.42 16.08
C ASN A 80 -5.75 -2.91 16.47
N ASN A 81 -5.73 -3.90 17.35
CA ASN A 81 -4.53 -4.65 17.74
C ASN A 81 -3.37 -3.82 18.28
N GLY A 82 -3.70 -2.75 19.01
CA GLY A 82 -2.72 -1.88 19.66
C GLY A 82 -1.99 -0.94 18.70
N ALA A 83 -2.41 -0.88 17.44
CA ALA A 83 -1.81 0.02 16.46
C ALA A 83 -2.20 1.48 16.71
N ASP A 84 -1.30 2.38 16.38
CA ASP A 84 -1.48 3.82 16.53
C ASP A 84 -2.32 4.43 15.41
N LEU A 85 -2.92 5.58 15.69
CA LEU A 85 -3.54 6.49 14.73
C LEU A 85 -2.71 7.77 14.62
N GLU A 86 -2.33 8.15 13.40
CA GLU A 86 -1.86 9.50 13.12
C GLU A 86 -2.82 10.24 12.18
N TYR A 87 -3.06 11.53 12.44
CA TYR A 87 -3.94 12.34 11.60
C TYR A 87 -3.44 13.78 11.42
N GLY A 88 -3.64 14.37 10.24
CA GLY A 88 -3.21 15.74 9.94
C GLY A 88 -4.34 16.77 10.14
N GLY A 89 -5.56 16.44 9.73
CA GLY A 89 -6.74 17.30 9.82
C GLY A 89 -7.48 17.22 11.16
N ASN A 90 -8.80 17.35 11.10
CA ASN A 90 -9.70 17.31 12.25
C ASN A 90 -10.23 15.90 12.52
N LEU A 91 -10.37 15.54 13.79
CA LEU A 91 -11.14 14.35 14.21
C LEU A 91 -12.60 14.73 14.46
N ASN A 92 -13.43 14.67 13.41
CA ASN A 92 -14.87 14.95 13.47
C ASN A 92 -15.71 13.68 13.75
N SER A 93 -15.07 12.51 13.81
CA SER A 93 -15.67 11.22 14.16
C SER A 93 -15.06 10.62 15.44
N ILE A 94 -15.79 9.69 16.05
CA ILE A 94 -15.24 8.83 17.11
C ILE A 94 -14.24 7.88 16.46
N VAL A 95 -12.99 7.89 16.91
CA VAL A 95 -12.01 6.85 16.56
C VAL A 95 -11.70 6.04 17.80
N ASN A 96 -11.70 4.70 17.73
CA ASN A 96 -11.25 3.85 18.83
C ASN A 96 -9.94 3.17 18.46
N THR A 97 -8.92 3.31 19.31
CA THR A 97 -7.65 2.61 19.21
C THR A 97 -7.68 1.38 20.13
N ASN A 98 -8.24 0.29 19.61
CA ASN A 98 -8.46 -0.95 20.36
C ASN A 98 -7.13 -1.68 20.59
N GLY A 99 -6.91 -2.16 21.82
CA GLY A 99 -5.65 -2.82 22.20
C GLY A 99 -4.57 -1.87 22.72
N GLY A 100 -4.91 -0.59 22.98
CA GLY A 100 -4.02 0.34 23.69
C GLY A 100 -3.18 1.26 22.81
N GLY A 101 -3.50 1.35 21.51
CA GLY A 101 -2.86 2.29 20.60
C GLY A 101 -3.15 3.75 20.97
N SER A 102 -2.26 4.63 20.57
CA SER A 102 -2.32 6.07 20.77
C SER A 102 -2.94 6.80 19.56
N LYS A 103 -3.33 8.05 19.78
CA LYS A 103 -3.77 8.96 18.72
C LYS A 103 -2.92 10.21 18.78
N SER A 104 -2.27 10.56 17.68
CA SER A 104 -1.43 11.75 17.57
C SER A 104 -1.84 12.56 16.35
N GLN A 105 -1.95 13.88 16.54
CA GLN A 105 -2.06 14.78 15.41
C GLN A 105 -0.64 15.07 14.90
N ASN A 106 -0.42 14.91 13.60
CA ASN A 106 0.87 15.08 12.95
C ASN A 106 0.70 15.88 11.66
N SER A 107 1.09 17.16 11.69
CA SER A 107 0.99 18.07 10.54
C SER A 107 1.98 17.74 9.41
N ASP A 108 3.03 16.98 9.71
CA ASP A 108 4.06 16.62 8.73
C ASP A 108 3.70 15.38 7.90
N LEU A 109 2.58 14.71 8.22
CA LEU A 109 2.05 13.59 7.43
C LEU A 109 1.90 13.92 5.94
N VAL A 110 1.58 15.17 5.61
CA VAL A 110 1.45 15.60 4.21
C VAL A 110 2.76 15.47 3.43
N ASN A 111 3.91 15.70 4.07
CA ASN A 111 5.21 15.60 3.41
C ASN A 111 5.55 14.13 3.16
N GLU A 112 5.38 13.30 4.20
CA GLU A 112 5.55 11.86 4.08
C GLU A 112 4.62 11.27 2.99
N PHE A 113 3.38 11.72 2.96
CA PHE A 113 2.41 11.26 1.97
C PHE A 113 2.80 11.66 0.56
N ASN A 114 3.27 12.89 0.36
CA ASN A 114 3.71 13.36 -0.96
C ASN A 114 4.91 12.57 -1.49
N GLU A 115 5.87 12.20 -0.64
CA GLU A 115 6.99 11.35 -1.03
C GLU A 115 6.51 9.96 -1.49
N LEU A 116 5.62 9.33 -0.71
CA LEU A 116 5.03 8.03 -1.05
C LEU A 116 4.21 8.10 -2.34
N LYS A 117 3.35 9.11 -2.47
CA LYS A 117 2.51 9.34 -3.66
C LYS A 117 3.35 9.48 -4.92
N ASN A 118 4.40 10.29 -4.87
CA ASN A 118 5.30 10.48 -6.01
C ASN A 118 5.98 9.17 -6.37
N PHE A 119 6.55 8.47 -5.39
CA PHE A 119 7.20 7.17 -5.61
C PHE A 119 6.25 6.14 -6.27
N LEU A 120 5.02 6.00 -5.77
CA LEU A 120 4.04 5.06 -6.33
C LEU A 120 3.55 5.46 -7.72
N THR A 121 3.47 6.77 -7.99
CA THR A 121 3.10 7.30 -9.31
C THR A 121 4.22 7.02 -10.32
N ASP A 122 5.46 7.38 -9.98
CA ASP A 122 6.63 7.16 -10.81
C ASP A 122 6.85 5.66 -11.05
N THR A 123 6.69 4.82 -10.01
CA THR A 123 6.77 3.35 -10.13
C THR A 123 5.74 2.84 -11.14
N SER A 124 4.49 3.31 -11.09
CA SER A 124 3.44 2.88 -12.02
C SER A 124 3.76 3.27 -13.47
N GLU A 125 4.26 4.50 -13.68
CA GLU A 125 4.68 4.99 -15.00
C GLU A 125 5.86 4.17 -15.54
N ASP A 126 6.90 3.97 -14.74
CA ASP A 126 8.08 3.20 -15.14
C ASP A 126 7.74 1.74 -15.47
N LEU A 127 6.90 1.10 -14.63
CA LEU A 127 6.43 -0.26 -14.87
C LEU A 127 5.65 -0.36 -16.19
N SER A 128 4.86 0.65 -16.54
CA SER A 128 4.10 0.68 -17.80
C SER A 128 4.99 0.69 -19.04
N GLY A 129 6.20 1.25 -18.93
CA GLY A 129 7.20 1.29 -19.99
C GLY A 129 7.93 -0.03 -20.23
N LEU A 130 7.74 -1.04 -19.38
CA LEU A 130 8.42 -2.31 -19.51
C LEU A 130 7.92 -3.12 -20.71
N THR A 131 8.86 -3.71 -21.44
CA THR A 131 8.53 -4.64 -22.51
C THR A 131 8.10 -5.98 -21.92
N ALA A 132 6.93 -6.48 -22.34
CA ALA A 132 6.46 -7.80 -21.94
C ALA A 132 7.47 -8.89 -22.33
N ASN A 133 7.84 -9.73 -21.37
CA ASN A 133 8.70 -10.90 -21.58
C ASN A 133 7.93 -12.23 -21.46
N SER A 134 6.64 -12.14 -21.12
CA SER A 134 5.75 -13.26 -20.85
C SER A 134 4.46 -13.11 -21.66
N THR A 135 3.67 -14.18 -21.74
CA THR A 135 2.55 -14.26 -22.70
C THR A 135 1.19 -14.21 -22.03
N VAL A 136 0.25 -13.49 -22.66
CA VAL A 136 -1.16 -13.47 -22.26
C VAL A 136 -1.98 -14.15 -23.36
N VAL A 137 -2.76 -15.15 -22.99
CA VAL A 137 -3.69 -15.84 -23.90
C VAL A 137 -5.11 -15.45 -23.51
N THR A 138 -5.83 -14.79 -24.42
CA THR A 138 -7.22 -14.37 -24.22
C THR A 138 -8.19 -15.30 -24.97
N PRO A 139 -9.45 -15.44 -24.50
CA PRO A 139 -10.38 -16.39 -25.08
C PRO A 139 -10.90 -15.94 -26.45
N GLY A 140 -10.72 -16.79 -27.46
CA GLY A 140 -11.27 -16.57 -28.81
C GLY A 140 -12.79 -16.82 -28.93
N GLN A 141 -13.38 -17.58 -28.01
CA GLN A 141 -14.82 -17.92 -27.93
C GLN A 141 -15.32 -17.82 -26.49
N GLN A 142 -16.62 -17.54 -26.31
CA GLN A 142 -17.23 -17.33 -24.98
C GLN A 142 -17.87 -18.61 -24.42
N PRO A 143 -17.77 -18.87 -23.10
CA PRO A 143 -16.87 -18.27 -22.11
C PRO A 143 -15.54 -19.07 -22.02
N GLY A 144 -14.42 -18.41 -21.74
CA GLY A 144 -13.09 -19.05 -21.69
C GLY A 144 -12.11 -18.34 -20.75
N ALA A 145 -10.92 -18.91 -20.61
CA ALA A 145 -9.90 -18.39 -19.69
C ALA A 145 -9.01 -17.33 -20.33
N VAL A 146 -8.70 -16.28 -19.57
CA VAL A 146 -7.49 -15.49 -19.77
C VAL A 146 -6.35 -16.16 -18.99
N ARG A 147 -5.23 -16.44 -19.65
CA ARG A 147 -4.07 -17.10 -19.03
C ARG A 147 -2.82 -16.26 -19.18
N PHE A 148 -2.24 -15.89 -18.05
CA PHE A 148 -0.91 -15.30 -17.95
C PHE A 148 0.11 -16.44 -17.79
N ASN A 149 0.94 -16.67 -18.81
CA ASN A 149 1.99 -17.69 -18.79
C ASN A 149 3.36 -17.02 -18.78
N SER A 150 4.03 -17.12 -17.63
CA SER A 150 5.39 -16.61 -17.48
C SER A 150 6.38 -17.37 -18.37
N SER A 151 7.42 -16.66 -18.82
CA SER A 151 8.61 -17.22 -19.46
C SER A 151 9.53 -18.00 -18.50
N GLY A 152 9.39 -17.81 -17.18
CA GLY A 152 10.23 -18.42 -16.14
C GLY A 152 11.42 -17.57 -15.70
N GLU A 153 11.56 -16.34 -16.22
CA GLU A 153 12.53 -15.33 -15.73
C GLU A 153 12.19 -14.89 -14.29
N GLU A 154 13.13 -14.27 -13.56
CA GLU A 154 12.89 -13.85 -12.17
C GLU A 154 11.64 -12.98 -12.02
N ILE A 155 11.47 -12.00 -12.91
CA ILE A 155 10.30 -11.12 -13.00
C ILE A 155 9.60 -11.36 -14.34
N ALA A 156 8.35 -11.81 -14.27
CA ALA A 156 7.46 -11.97 -15.42
C ALA A 156 6.73 -10.65 -15.70
N ILE A 157 6.93 -10.07 -16.88
CA ILE A 157 6.26 -8.86 -17.34
C ILE A 157 5.21 -9.22 -18.37
N PHE A 158 3.96 -8.82 -18.10
CA PHE A 158 2.82 -8.99 -18.98
C PHE A 158 2.22 -7.63 -19.33
N ASN A 159 1.81 -7.45 -20.58
CA ASN A 159 1.02 -6.29 -21.01
C ASN A 159 -0.31 -6.81 -21.60
N VAL A 160 -1.44 -6.24 -21.17
CA VAL A 160 -2.78 -6.67 -21.60
C VAL A 160 -3.75 -5.48 -21.63
N ASP A 161 -4.69 -5.48 -22.58
CA ASP A 161 -5.80 -4.52 -22.59
C ASP A 161 -6.89 -4.94 -21.61
N ALA A 162 -7.36 -4.02 -20.76
CA ALA A 162 -8.48 -4.25 -19.85
C ALA A 162 -9.74 -4.76 -20.59
N ALA A 163 -9.99 -4.26 -21.80
CA ALA A 163 -11.14 -4.66 -22.62
C ALA A 163 -11.06 -6.13 -23.05
N ASP A 164 -9.86 -6.68 -23.23
CA ASP A 164 -9.65 -8.10 -23.50
C ASP A 164 -9.67 -8.93 -22.22
N LEU A 165 -9.00 -8.44 -21.16
CA LEU A 165 -8.90 -9.12 -19.86
C LEU A 165 -10.29 -9.31 -19.22
N PHE A 166 -11.09 -8.24 -19.16
CA PHE A 166 -12.41 -8.23 -18.53
C PHE A 166 -13.55 -8.25 -19.55
N SER A 167 -13.29 -8.79 -20.74
CA SER A 167 -14.29 -8.94 -21.78
C SER A 167 -15.46 -9.83 -21.34
N ASN A 168 -16.58 -9.75 -22.06
CA ASN A 168 -17.70 -10.66 -21.86
C ASN A 168 -17.37 -12.14 -22.16
N LYS A 169 -16.21 -12.41 -22.76
CA LYS A 169 -15.72 -13.75 -23.07
C LYS A 169 -14.96 -14.37 -21.89
N THR A 170 -14.50 -13.56 -20.94
CA THR A 170 -13.69 -14.03 -19.82
C THR A 170 -14.57 -14.73 -18.78
N GLN A 171 -14.29 -16.01 -18.55
CA GLN A 171 -14.86 -16.81 -17.47
C GLN A 171 -13.93 -16.91 -16.26
N GLN A 172 -12.63 -16.97 -16.53
CA GLN A 172 -11.63 -17.17 -15.50
C GLN A 172 -10.32 -16.49 -15.88
N ILE A 173 -9.60 -16.03 -14.86
CA ILE A 173 -8.29 -15.40 -14.98
C ILE A 173 -7.30 -16.28 -14.22
N GLU A 174 -6.31 -16.80 -14.91
CA GLU A 174 -5.31 -17.73 -14.38
C GLU A 174 -3.90 -17.15 -14.54
N LEU A 175 -3.07 -17.34 -13.52
CA LEU A 175 -1.62 -17.08 -13.59
C LEU A 175 -0.84 -18.37 -13.44
N ASN A 176 0.06 -18.62 -14.38
CA ASN A 176 1.09 -19.63 -14.28
C ASN A 176 2.47 -18.96 -14.22
N LEU A 177 3.08 -19.00 -13.04
CA LEU A 177 4.38 -18.38 -12.78
C LEU A 177 5.56 -19.11 -13.43
N ASN A 178 5.45 -20.39 -13.80
CA ASN A 178 6.53 -21.16 -14.44
C ASN A 178 7.94 -20.98 -13.82
N GLY A 179 8.01 -20.75 -12.50
CA GLY A 179 9.27 -20.53 -11.78
C GLY A 179 9.66 -19.07 -11.52
N SER A 180 8.95 -18.08 -12.08
CA SER A 180 9.14 -16.67 -11.75
C SER A 180 8.83 -16.37 -10.29
N GLY A 181 9.64 -15.50 -9.69
CA GLY A 181 9.44 -15.01 -8.34
C GLY A 181 8.42 -13.87 -8.25
N THR A 182 8.20 -13.12 -9.33
CA THR A 182 7.25 -12.01 -9.36
C THR A 182 6.54 -11.91 -10.70
N ALA A 183 5.27 -11.53 -10.69
CA ALA A 183 4.52 -11.16 -11.88
C ALA A 183 4.10 -9.69 -11.81
N ILE A 184 4.44 -8.95 -12.84
CA ILE A 184 4.00 -7.57 -13.06
C ILE A 184 3.10 -7.58 -14.29
N ILE A 185 1.86 -7.16 -14.09
CA ILE A 185 0.82 -7.17 -15.12
C ILE A 185 0.41 -5.72 -15.38
N ASN A 186 0.93 -5.14 -16.46
CA ASN A 186 0.51 -3.83 -16.93
C ASN A 186 -0.81 -3.96 -17.69
N VAL A 187 -1.82 -3.22 -17.22
CA VAL A 187 -3.16 -3.24 -17.80
C VAL A 187 -3.47 -1.88 -18.40
N SER A 188 -3.66 -1.83 -19.72
CA SER A 188 -4.04 -0.62 -20.44
C SER A 188 -5.56 -0.41 -20.40
N GLY A 189 -6.00 0.84 -20.52
CA GLY A 189 -7.40 1.25 -20.55
C GLY A 189 -7.80 2.17 -19.40
N THR A 190 -8.49 3.26 -19.74
CA THR A 190 -8.85 4.33 -18.80
C THR A 190 -10.09 4.03 -17.95
N SER A 191 -10.96 3.13 -18.41
CA SER A 191 -12.18 2.74 -17.69
C SER A 191 -12.32 1.22 -17.66
N VAL A 192 -12.17 0.65 -16.47
CA VAL A 192 -12.23 -0.80 -16.26
C VAL A 192 -13.48 -1.16 -15.46
N ASN A 193 -14.30 -2.05 -16.03
CA ASN A 193 -15.44 -2.63 -15.34
C ASN A 193 -15.27 -4.14 -15.30
N TRP A 194 -15.13 -4.70 -14.10
CA TRP A 194 -15.02 -6.14 -13.90
C TRP A 194 -16.22 -6.65 -13.11
N ASN A 195 -17.12 -7.32 -13.82
CA ASN A 195 -18.41 -7.79 -13.30
C ASN A 195 -18.73 -9.24 -13.68
N GLN A 196 -17.74 -9.98 -14.20
CA GLN A 196 -17.92 -11.37 -14.60
C GLN A 196 -16.60 -12.15 -14.61
N GLY A 197 -16.74 -13.47 -14.52
CA GLY A 197 -15.61 -14.38 -14.38
C GLY A 197 -14.92 -14.24 -13.03
N ASN A 198 -13.95 -15.10 -12.75
CA ASN A 198 -13.25 -15.11 -11.46
C ASN A 198 -11.73 -15.29 -11.66
N MET A 199 -10.93 -14.74 -10.76
CA MET A 199 -9.54 -15.18 -10.64
C MET A 199 -9.51 -16.57 -10.01
N VAL A 200 -8.70 -17.48 -10.56
CA VAL A 200 -8.66 -18.89 -10.15
C VAL A 200 -7.22 -19.43 -10.16
N GLY A 201 -7.05 -20.67 -9.71
CA GLY A 201 -5.77 -21.37 -9.77
C GLY A 201 -4.75 -20.78 -8.80
N GLY A 202 -3.52 -20.53 -9.27
CA GLY A 202 -2.45 -20.00 -8.42
C GLY A 202 -2.81 -18.66 -7.76
N LEU A 203 -3.61 -17.81 -8.42
CA LEU A 203 -3.99 -16.49 -7.92
C LEU A 203 -4.77 -16.52 -6.61
N VAL A 204 -5.48 -17.61 -6.27
CA VAL A 204 -6.30 -17.66 -5.06
C VAL A 204 -5.52 -18.08 -3.80
N GLY A 205 -4.19 -18.23 -3.88
CA GLY A 205 -3.35 -18.55 -2.73
C GLY A 205 -2.40 -17.41 -2.36
N ASP A 206 -2.32 -17.10 -1.06
CA ASP A 206 -1.51 -16.01 -0.48
C ASP A 206 -0.05 -16.02 -0.96
N SER A 207 0.54 -17.21 -1.07
CA SER A 207 1.93 -17.37 -1.50
C SER A 207 2.21 -16.85 -2.91
N VAL A 208 1.18 -16.84 -3.76
CA VAL A 208 1.24 -16.27 -5.11
C VAL A 208 0.80 -14.81 -5.08
N GLN A 209 -0.29 -14.47 -4.39
CA GLN A 209 -0.85 -13.11 -4.35
C GLN A 209 0.17 -12.04 -3.93
N GLN A 210 0.99 -12.34 -2.90
CA GLN A 210 2.04 -11.43 -2.44
C GLN A 210 3.07 -11.10 -3.54
N ASN A 211 3.17 -11.91 -4.58
CA ASN A 211 4.15 -11.78 -5.67
C ASN A 211 3.54 -11.24 -6.96
N VAL A 212 2.28 -10.80 -6.96
CA VAL A 212 1.58 -10.29 -8.14
C VAL A 212 1.28 -8.81 -7.96
N LEU A 213 1.73 -7.99 -8.91
CA LEU A 213 1.41 -6.58 -9.01
C LEU A 213 0.64 -6.31 -10.31
N TRP A 214 -0.59 -5.84 -10.18
CA TRP A 214 -1.43 -5.36 -11.26
C TRP A 214 -1.28 -3.85 -11.37
N ASN A 215 -0.64 -3.38 -12.45
CA ASN A 215 -0.37 -1.98 -12.70
C ASN A 215 -1.37 -1.41 -13.71
N PHE A 216 -2.43 -0.77 -13.21
CA PHE A 216 -3.43 -0.04 -14.00
C PHE A 216 -2.98 1.41 -14.18
N TYR A 217 -1.93 1.59 -14.97
CA TYR A 217 -1.15 2.83 -15.02
C TYR A 217 -1.90 4.06 -15.55
N GLU A 218 -2.94 3.85 -16.37
CA GLU A 218 -3.74 4.93 -16.97
C GLU A 218 -5.23 4.88 -16.60
N ALA A 219 -5.63 3.95 -15.72
CA ALA A 219 -7.03 3.82 -15.33
C ALA A 219 -7.49 5.04 -14.52
N GLU A 220 -8.58 5.66 -14.94
CA GLU A 220 -9.28 6.72 -14.20
C GLU A 220 -10.44 6.17 -13.37
N THR A 221 -11.05 5.05 -13.80
CA THR A 221 -12.12 4.38 -13.07
C THR A 221 -11.93 2.87 -13.05
N LEU A 222 -12.06 2.27 -11.86
CA LEU A 222 -12.09 0.82 -11.64
C LEU A 222 -13.39 0.47 -10.91
N ASN A 223 -14.24 -0.38 -11.50
CA ASN A 223 -15.45 -0.89 -10.86
C ASN A 223 -15.38 -2.42 -10.77
N PHE A 224 -15.13 -2.94 -9.57
CA PHE A 224 -14.95 -4.37 -9.32
C PHE A 224 -16.11 -4.95 -8.53
N SER A 225 -16.75 -5.97 -9.09
CA SER A 225 -17.85 -6.71 -8.45
C SER A 225 -17.46 -8.14 -8.07
N ASN A 226 -16.20 -8.51 -8.27
CA ASN A 226 -15.65 -9.84 -8.07
C ASN A 226 -14.37 -9.74 -7.22
N ALA A 227 -14.08 -10.79 -6.44
CA ALA A 227 -12.91 -10.85 -5.57
C ALA A 227 -11.62 -10.71 -6.39
N PHE A 228 -10.79 -9.74 -6.03
CA PHE A 228 -9.55 -9.43 -6.72
C PHE A 228 -8.36 -10.03 -5.96
N HIS A 229 -7.40 -10.60 -6.68
CA HIS A 229 -6.26 -11.30 -6.08
C HIS A 229 -4.93 -10.78 -6.62
N GLY A 230 -4.04 -10.40 -5.72
CA GLY A 230 -2.79 -9.71 -6.00
C GLY A 230 -2.87 -8.22 -5.67
N SER A 231 -1.71 -7.59 -5.61
CA SER A 231 -1.61 -6.17 -5.28
C SER A 231 -1.99 -5.29 -6.47
N LEU A 232 -2.71 -4.20 -6.22
CA LEU A 232 -3.24 -3.28 -7.21
C LEU A 232 -2.55 -1.92 -7.09
N LEU A 233 -1.97 -1.45 -8.19
CA LEU A 233 -1.39 -0.12 -8.34
C LEU A 233 -2.12 0.64 -9.45
N ALA A 234 -2.93 1.63 -9.08
CA ALA A 234 -3.70 2.46 -10.01
C ALA A 234 -3.71 3.93 -9.56
N PRO A 235 -2.58 4.66 -9.68
CA PRO A 235 -2.39 6.01 -9.14
C PRO A 235 -3.41 7.06 -9.58
N LEU A 236 -4.07 6.85 -10.72
CA LEU A 236 -5.02 7.78 -11.32
C LEU A 236 -6.49 7.39 -11.08
N ALA A 237 -6.74 6.18 -10.57
CA ALA A 237 -8.06 5.60 -10.57
C ALA A 237 -8.90 5.95 -9.35
N HIS A 238 -10.17 6.28 -9.60
CA HIS A 238 -11.22 6.08 -8.61
C HIS A 238 -11.65 4.61 -8.62
N LEU A 239 -11.46 3.92 -7.50
CA LEU A 239 -11.90 2.53 -7.33
C LEU A 239 -13.25 2.47 -6.61
N THR A 240 -14.12 1.59 -7.08
CA THR A 240 -15.28 1.08 -6.33
C THR A 240 -15.23 -0.44 -6.34
N ASN A 241 -15.21 -1.07 -5.16
CA ASN A 241 -15.33 -2.52 -5.02
C ASN A 241 -16.62 -2.90 -4.30
N ASN A 242 -17.11 -4.14 -4.50
CA ASN A 242 -18.22 -4.73 -3.73
C ASN A 242 -17.84 -6.04 -3.03
N THR A 243 -16.61 -6.50 -3.26
CA THR A 243 -16.04 -7.75 -2.77
C THR A 243 -14.59 -7.49 -2.37
N GLU A 244 -14.03 -8.44 -1.66
CA GLU A 244 -12.67 -8.41 -1.15
C GLU A 244 -11.60 -8.17 -2.23
N VAL A 245 -10.53 -7.49 -1.82
CA VAL A 245 -9.25 -7.45 -2.52
C VAL A 245 -8.22 -8.16 -1.64
N GLU A 246 -7.71 -9.29 -2.12
CA GLU A 246 -6.65 -10.09 -1.51
C GLU A 246 -5.28 -9.56 -1.99
N GLY A 247 -4.80 -8.48 -1.37
CA GLY A 247 -3.59 -7.77 -1.79
C GLY A 247 -3.49 -6.33 -1.30
N SER A 248 -2.33 -5.70 -1.50
CA SER A 248 -2.18 -4.25 -1.31
C SER A 248 -2.98 -3.46 -2.35
N VAL A 249 -3.54 -2.32 -1.97
CA VAL A 249 -4.29 -1.43 -2.87
C VAL A 249 -3.71 -0.02 -2.85
N VAL A 250 -3.37 0.52 -4.02
CA VAL A 250 -2.94 1.92 -4.21
C VAL A 250 -3.82 2.55 -5.27
N VAL A 251 -4.61 3.56 -4.90
CA VAL A 251 -5.57 4.22 -5.81
C VAL A 251 -5.66 5.72 -5.56
N LYS A 252 -6.21 6.48 -6.52
CA LYS A 252 -6.44 7.91 -6.36
C LYS A 252 -7.49 8.20 -5.29
N SER A 253 -8.66 7.59 -5.43
CA SER A 253 -9.76 7.67 -4.44
C SER A 253 -10.52 6.35 -4.40
N PHE A 254 -11.23 6.08 -3.31
CA PHE A 254 -11.82 4.75 -3.10
C PHE A 254 -13.18 4.81 -2.41
N ASN A 255 -14.21 4.29 -3.08
CA ASN A 255 -15.45 3.83 -2.45
C ASN A 255 -15.30 2.37 -2.05
N GLN A 256 -14.85 2.13 -0.83
CA GLN A 256 -14.62 0.79 -0.32
C GLN A 256 -15.94 0.20 0.20
N ARG A 257 -16.43 -0.87 -0.45
CA ARG A 257 -17.58 -1.67 0.03
C ARG A 257 -17.25 -3.14 0.24
N GLY A 258 -16.08 -3.58 -0.18
CA GLY A 258 -15.49 -4.87 0.17
C GLY A 258 -14.17 -4.70 0.93
N GLU A 259 -13.76 -5.75 1.62
CA GLU A 259 -12.58 -5.74 2.49
C GLU A 259 -11.28 -5.62 1.68
N VAL A 260 -10.22 -5.13 2.31
CA VAL A 260 -8.86 -5.14 1.76
C VAL A 260 -8.01 -6.01 2.68
N HIS A 261 -7.56 -7.14 2.16
CA HIS A 261 -6.90 -8.19 2.92
C HIS A 261 -5.40 -8.21 2.70
N LEU A 262 -4.71 -8.89 3.62
CA LEU A 262 -3.34 -9.35 3.41
C LEU A 262 -3.34 -10.48 2.37
N PRO A 263 -2.20 -10.79 1.73
CA PRO A 263 -0.86 -10.27 1.98
C PRO A 263 -0.59 -8.92 1.30
N VAL A 264 0.36 -8.15 1.86
CA VAL A 264 0.97 -7.03 1.13
C VAL A 264 1.87 -7.53 -0.01
N PHE A 265 2.18 -6.65 -0.96
CA PHE A 265 3.15 -6.97 -2.00
C PHE A 265 4.52 -7.28 -1.39
N ASN A 266 5.11 -8.41 -1.76
CA ASN A 266 6.42 -8.90 -1.32
C ASN A 266 7.25 -9.42 -2.51
N GLY A 267 6.84 -9.06 -3.73
CA GLY A 267 7.59 -9.36 -4.94
C GLY A 267 8.78 -8.41 -5.16
N THR A 268 9.65 -8.78 -6.10
CA THR A 268 10.81 -7.98 -6.50
C THR A 268 10.42 -7.04 -7.65
N LEU A 269 10.69 -5.75 -7.50
CA LEU A 269 10.59 -4.80 -8.60
C LEU A 269 11.88 -4.82 -9.46
N PRO A 270 11.80 -4.50 -10.76
CA PRO A 270 12.99 -4.39 -11.61
C PRO A 270 14.02 -3.42 -11.03
N GLU A 271 15.31 -3.75 -11.17
CA GLU A 271 16.44 -3.04 -10.55
C GLU A 271 16.50 -1.54 -10.92
N VAL A 272 15.96 -1.15 -12.09
CA VAL A 272 15.85 0.26 -12.49
C VAL A 272 14.93 1.09 -11.60
N LEU A 273 14.12 0.45 -10.74
CA LEU A 273 13.08 1.08 -9.89
C LEU A 273 13.39 1.00 -8.39
N SER A 274 14.49 0.37 -7.97
CA SER A 274 14.67 -0.02 -6.56
C SER A 274 15.21 1.08 -5.64
N GLU A 275 15.36 2.33 -6.11
CA GLU A 275 15.80 3.46 -5.29
C GLU A 275 14.58 4.28 -4.85
N GLY A 276 13.80 3.75 -3.88
CA GLY A 276 12.70 4.50 -3.26
C GLY A 276 13.18 5.76 -2.50
N PRO A 277 12.28 6.69 -2.15
CA PRO A 277 12.65 7.92 -1.46
C PRO A 277 13.29 7.60 -0.11
N ARG A 278 14.53 8.06 0.07
CA ARG A 278 15.30 7.86 1.31
C ARG A 278 14.99 9.01 2.27
N ARG A 279 14.37 8.73 3.43
CA ARG A 279 14.22 9.77 4.47
C ARG A 279 15.60 10.24 4.95
N VAL A 280 15.82 11.55 4.92
CA VAL A 280 16.96 12.17 5.61
C VAL A 280 16.62 12.17 7.10
N PRO A 281 17.46 11.62 8.00
CA PRO A 281 17.22 11.73 9.43
C PRO A 281 17.15 13.20 9.81
N GLU A 282 16.10 13.62 10.52
CA GLU A 282 16.10 14.95 11.10
C GLU A 282 17.35 15.10 11.97
N PRO A 283 18.07 16.24 11.88
CA PRO A 283 19.26 16.45 12.68
C PRO A 283 18.83 16.30 14.14
N SER A 284 19.42 15.31 14.83
CA SER A 284 19.18 15.09 16.24
C SER A 284 19.32 16.45 16.93
N THR A 285 18.23 16.96 17.53
CA THR A 285 18.29 18.13 18.40
C THR A 285 19.20 17.77 19.56
N LEU A 286 20.49 18.03 19.36
CA LEU A 286 21.52 17.96 20.37
C LEU A 286 21.14 19.05 21.39
N LEU A 287 20.47 18.62 22.45
CA LEU A 287 20.21 19.40 23.65
C LEU A 287 21.53 20.07 24.07
N GLY A 288 21.67 21.33 23.70
CA GLY A 288 22.79 22.18 24.05
C GLY A 288 22.75 22.48 25.54
N LEU A 289 23.33 21.60 26.35
CA LEU A 289 23.72 21.91 27.73
C LEU A 289 25.23 22.21 27.74
N THR A 290 25.57 23.41 27.27
CA THR A 290 26.84 24.05 27.59
C THR A 290 26.56 25.35 28.36
N SER A 291 26.53 25.25 29.69
CA SER A 291 26.73 26.41 30.56
C SER A 291 27.84 26.11 31.57
N VAL A 292 29.05 26.45 31.12
CA VAL A 292 30.15 27.12 31.85
C VAL A 292 30.78 26.41 33.05
N PHE A 293 32.01 25.94 32.80
CA PHE A 293 33.07 25.78 33.79
C PHE A 293 33.32 27.08 34.58
N GLY A 294 33.13 27.02 35.90
CA GLY A 294 33.75 27.92 36.87
C GLY A 294 34.69 27.12 37.78
N LEU A 295 35.96 27.04 37.40
CA LEU A 295 37.05 26.43 38.16
C LEU A 295 37.65 27.48 39.10
N GLY A 296 37.82 27.21 40.41
CA GLY A 296 38.60 28.12 41.27
C GLY A 296 38.61 27.89 42.80
N PHE A 297 39.50 27.01 43.26
CA PHE A 297 40.33 27.10 44.50
C PHE A 297 39.71 27.10 45.93
N LEU A 298 39.83 25.94 46.59
CA LEU A 298 40.70 25.60 47.77
C LEU A 298 40.77 26.48 49.06
N PHE A 299 40.66 25.75 50.20
CA PHE A 299 41.00 26.01 51.61
C PHE A 299 40.11 27.02 52.39
N LYS A 300 39.66 26.78 53.62
CA LYS A 300 40.37 26.25 54.81
C LYS A 300 39.38 25.83 55.93
N ARG A 301 39.82 24.90 56.79
CA ARG A 301 39.14 24.36 57.99
C ARG A 301 39.56 25.12 59.27
N LYS A 302 38.72 25.04 60.33
CA LYS A 302 38.79 25.53 61.75
C LYS A 302 37.82 26.70 62.00
N HIS A 303 36.97 26.70 63.02
CA HIS A 303 36.95 26.03 64.33
C HIS A 303 35.73 25.11 64.55
#